data_AF-A0A6P5TNS3-F1
#
_entry.id   AF-A0A6P5TNS3-F1
#
_cell.length_a   1.000
_cell.length_b   1.000
_cell.length_c   1.000
_cell.angle_alpha   90.00
_cell.angle_beta   90.00
_cell.angle_gamma   90.00
#
_symmetry.space_group_name_H-M   'P 1'
#
loop_
_entity.id
_entity.type
_entity.pdbx_description
1 polymer ?
#
loop_
_entity_poly.entity_id
_entity_poly.type
_entity_poly.pdbx_seq_one_letter_code
_entity_poly.pdbx_strand_id
1 'polypeptide(L)'
;MDTISCIGEGWRLCTAASFISCIILIFFLNHSHDRVNLSTLGNIAIKSTLPANESDANMKLLQVADLKEHMKQINKEDKCNVFDGKWVYDPKQSPLYQGAQCPFLSDQVSCQRNGRADFMYEKWSWEAKGCKIPRFNGTDMLERLRGKRVIVVGDSLNRNQWESLACLLYSALPPSQAQVDVESGIYKVFTAKVGFKVLLVVESFS
;
A
#
# COMPACT_ATOMS: atom_id res chain seq x y z
N MET A 1 -8.21 21.20 53.38
CA MET A 1 -6.92 20.92 52.71
C MET A 1 -6.73 19.43 52.85
N ASP A 2 -7.24 18.65 51.91
CA ASP A 2 -7.20 17.19 51.99
C ASP A 2 -6.72 16.65 50.64
N THR A 3 -5.42 16.39 50.56
CA THR A 3 -4.82 15.60 49.48
C THR A 3 -4.86 14.14 49.90
N ILE A 4 -5.87 13.40 49.47
CA ILE A 4 -5.90 11.94 49.58
C ILE A 4 -5.37 11.37 48.25
N SER A 5 -4.11 10.96 48.27
CA SER A 5 -3.46 10.24 47.18
C SER A 5 -3.97 8.79 47.14
N CYS A 6 -4.84 8.48 46.18
CA CYS A 6 -5.22 7.10 45.86
C CYS A 6 -4.17 6.46 44.94
N ILE A 7 -2.95 6.28 45.43
CA ILE A 7 -1.90 5.52 44.73
C ILE A 7 -1.46 4.40 45.67
N GLY A 8 -2.17 3.28 45.63
CA GLY A 8 -1.91 2.09 46.43
C GLY A 8 -1.98 0.82 45.59
N GLU A 9 -0.86 0.08 45.57
CA GLU A 9 -0.61 -1.31 45.13
C GLU A 9 -1.04 -1.79 43.73
N GLY A 10 -2.20 -1.39 43.19
CA GLY A 10 -2.71 -1.89 41.90
C GLY A 10 -1.80 -1.56 40.70
N TRP A 11 -1.11 -0.42 40.75
CA TRP A 11 -0.19 0.00 39.68
C TRP A 11 1.03 -0.89 39.57
N ARG A 12 1.48 -1.52 40.66
CA ARG A 12 2.66 -2.42 40.64
C ARG A 12 2.36 -3.73 39.92
N LEU A 13 1.11 -4.21 39.99
CA LEU A 13 0.65 -5.38 39.25
C LEU A 13 0.51 -5.08 37.77
N CYS A 14 -0.02 -3.90 37.41
CA CYS A 14 -0.15 -3.48 36.02
C CYS A 14 1.22 -3.25 35.35
N THR A 15 2.18 -2.64 36.05
CA THR A 15 3.53 -2.47 35.51
C THR A 15 4.24 -3.81 35.35
N ALA A 16 4.18 -4.69 36.36
CA ALA A 16 4.77 -6.02 36.27
C ALA A 16 4.18 -6.86 35.13
N ALA A 17 2.86 -6.86 34.95
CA ALA A 17 2.19 -7.57 33.87
C ALA A 17 2.61 -7.04 32.49
N SER A 18 2.75 -5.72 32.34
CA SER A 18 3.22 -5.09 31.11
C SER A 18 4.67 -5.48 30.78
N PHE A 19 5.56 -5.48 31.76
CA PHE A 19 6.95 -5.91 31.57
C PHE A 19 7.06 -7.39 31.21
N ILE A 20 6.31 -8.28 31.88
CA ILE A 20 6.30 -9.72 31.57
C ILE A 20 5.77 -9.96 30.15
N SER A 21 4.68 -9.29 29.76
CA SER A 21 4.14 -9.37 28.39
C SER A 21 5.16 -8.92 27.34
N CYS A 22 5.88 -7.82 27.61
CA CYS A 22 6.91 -7.29 26.71
C CYS A 22 8.10 -8.26 26.57
N ILE A 23 8.57 -8.87 27.68
CA ILE A 23 9.65 -9.86 27.65
C ILE A 23 9.23 -11.11 26.88
N ILE A 24 8.00 -11.58 27.07
CA ILE A 24 7.45 -12.74 26.34
C ILE A 24 7.38 -12.44 24.83
N LEU A 25 6.89 -11.26 24.43
CA LEU A 25 6.87 -10.84 23.03
C LEU A 25 8.27 -10.78 22.42
N ILE A 26 9.25 -10.22 23.13
CA ILE A 26 10.65 -10.16 22.65
C ILE A 26 11.24 -11.56 22.49
N PHE A 27 10.95 -12.49 23.40
CA PHE A 27 11.37 -13.89 23.27
C PHE A 27 10.74 -14.59 22.06
N PHE A 28 9.45 -14.38 21.81
CA PHE A 28 8.77 -14.91 20.61
C PHE A 28 9.32 -14.31 19.32
N LEU A 29 9.63 -13.01 19.32
CA LEU A 29 10.23 -12.34 18.17
C LEU A 29 11.65 -12.86 17.90
N ASN A 30 12.48 -13.04 18.93
CA ASN A 30 13.81 -13.62 18.77
C ASN A 30 13.76 -15.10 18.34
N HIS A 31 12.84 -15.90 18.87
CA HIS A 31 12.67 -17.29 18.47
C HIS A 31 12.18 -17.44 17.01
N SER A 32 11.48 -16.44 16.47
CA SER A 32 11.09 -16.45 15.06
C SER A 32 12.26 -16.16 14.10
N HIS A 33 13.30 -15.47 14.57
CA HIS A 33 14.49 -15.16 13.79
C HIS A 33 15.37 -16.41 13.51
N ASP A 34 15.33 -17.42 14.38
CA ASP A 34 16.10 -18.68 14.20
C ASP A 34 15.47 -19.66 13.19
N ARG A 35 14.27 -19.37 12.65
CA ARG A 35 13.51 -20.28 11.76
C ARG A 35 13.56 -19.90 10.27
N VAL A 36 14.36 -18.92 9.84
CA VAL A 36 14.52 -18.59 8.41
C VAL A 36 15.92 -18.98 7.93
N ASN A 37 16.13 -20.27 7.64
CA ASN A 37 17.31 -20.73 6.90
C ASN A 37 17.06 -20.58 5.39
N LEU A 38 17.42 -19.41 4.85
CA LEU A 38 17.38 -19.10 3.41
C LEU A 38 18.69 -19.53 2.72
N SER A 39 19.08 -20.80 2.87
CA SER A 39 20.33 -21.34 2.28
C SER A 39 20.16 -22.62 1.46
N THR A 40 18.93 -23.12 1.29
CA THR A 40 18.66 -24.37 0.53
C THR A 40 17.93 -24.18 -0.80
N LEU A 41 17.83 -22.95 -1.32
CA LEU A 41 17.15 -22.68 -2.60
C LEU A 41 18.04 -21.98 -3.65
N GLY A 42 19.35 -22.16 -3.55
CA GLY A 42 20.29 -21.72 -4.57
C GLY A 42 21.29 -22.82 -4.83
N ASN A 43 20.94 -23.77 -5.71
CA ASN A 43 21.85 -24.59 -6.53
C ASN A 43 21.06 -25.60 -7.38
N ILE A 44 20.25 -25.11 -8.33
CA ILE A 44 19.89 -25.88 -9.53
C ILE A 44 20.73 -25.30 -10.67
N ALA A 45 21.97 -25.77 -10.79
CA ALA A 45 22.81 -25.49 -11.94
C ALA A 45 22.32 -26.36 -13.11
N ILE A 46 21.57 -25.77 -14.05
CA ILE A 46 21.21 -26.42 -15.31
C ILE A 46 22.49 -26.53 -16.15
N LYS A 47 23.12 -27.71 -16.14
CA LYS A 47 24.22 -28.07 -17.03
C LYS A 47 23.63 -28.57 -18.35
N SER A 48 23.33 -27.68 -19.28
CA SER A 48 22.99 -28.05 -20.65
C SER A 48 24.27 -28.49 -21.38
N THR A 49 24.51 -29.79 -21.43
CA THR A 49 25.52 -30.39 -22.30
C THR A 49 24.84 -30.73 -23.61
N LEU A 50 25.16 -30.01 -24.70
CA LEU A 50 24.88 -30.44 -26.06
C LEU A 50 26.22 -30.56 -26.81
N PRO A 51 26.43 -31.63 -27.60
CA PRO A 51 27.69 -31.86 -28.27
C PRO A 51 27.85 -30.85 -29.40
N ALA A 52 28.98 -30.14 -29.43
CA ALA A 52 29.37 -29.33 -30.56
C ALA A 52 29.91 -30.27 -31.65
N ASN A 53 29.28 -30.25 -32.83
CA ASN A 53 29.95 -30.67 -34.07
C ASN A 53 30.36 -29.41 -34.83
N GLU A 54 31.56 -29.48 -35.40
CA GLU A 54 32.45 -28.36 -35.74
C GLU A 54 32.22 -27.90 -37.19
N SER A 55 31.21 -27.05 -37.44
CA SER A 55 31.10 -26.30 -38.71
C SER A 55 30.22 -25.03 -38.70
N ASP A 56 29.67 -24.60 -37.56
CA ASP A 56 28.70 -23.48 -37.50
C ASP A 56 29.14 -22.27 -36.64
N ALA A 57 30.43 -21.98 -36.58
CA ALA A 57 30.96 -20.92 -35.70
C ALA A 57 30.51 -19.50 -36.11
N ASN A 58 30.26 -19.25 -37.40
CA ASN A 58 29.92 -17.90 -37.89
C ASN A 58 28.41 -17.61 -37.98
N MET A 59 27.54 -18.63 -37.99
CA MET A 59 26.08 -18.43 -37.91
C MET A 59 25.63 -18.17 -36.45
N LYS A 60 26.31 -18.79 -35.47
CA LYS A 60 25.98 -18.66 -34.04
C LYS A 60 26.41 -17.32 -33.43
N LEU A 61 27.45 -16.68 -33.95
CA LEU A 61 27.98 -15.44 -33.35
C LEU A 61 27.01 -14.25 -33.47
N LEU A 62 26.30 -14.16 -34.61
CA LEU A 62 25.29 -13.12 -34.86
C LEU A 62 24.06 -13.28 -33.96
N GLN A 63 23.62 -14.52 -33.73
CA GLN A 63 22.45 -14.82 -32.90
C GLN A 63 22.73 -14.63 -31.40
N VAL A 64 23.96 -14.92 -30.95
CA VAL A 64 24.39 -14.70 -29.56
C VAL A 64 24.63 -13.22 -29.27
N ALA A 65 25.09 -12.43 -30.24
CA ALA A 65 25.23 -10.99 -30.10
C ALA A 65 23.86 -10.31 -29.95
N ASP A 66 22.89 -10.67 -30.79
CA ASP A 66 21.53 -10.15 -30.77
C ASP A 66 20.76 -10.57 -29.50
N LEU A 67 20.93 -11.82 -29.05
CA LEU A 67 20.41 -12.28 -27.75
C LEU A 67 21.10 -11.61 -26.57
N LYS A 68 22.41 -11.33 -26.63
CA LYS A 68 23.11 -10.54 -25.61
C LYS A 68 22.61 -9.10 -25.57
N GLU A 69 22.27 -8.51 -26.72
CA GLU A 69 21.72 -7.16 -26.81
C GLU A 69 20.28 -7.11 -26.28
N HIS A 70 19.46 -8.11 -26.60
CA HIS A 70 18.14 -8.31 -26.01
C HIS A 70 18.20 -8.59 -24.50
N MET A 71 19.11 -9.43 -24.01
CA MET A 71 19.32 -9.66 -22.58
C MET A 71 19.92 -8.45 -21.87
N LYS A 72 20.67 -7.59 -22.57
CA LYS A 72 21.18 -6.31 -22.06
C LYS A 72 20.07 -5.26 -21.97
N GLN A 73 19.06 -5.30 -22.86
CA GLN A 73 17.82 -4.52 -22.74
C GLN A 73 16.93 -5.04 -21.60
N ILE A 74 16.81 -6.36 -21.43
CA ILE A 74 16.08 -6.98 -20.30
C ILE A 74 16.78 -6.67 -18.95
N ASN A 75 18.11 -6.63 -18.92
CA ASN A 75 18.89 -6.20 -17.75
C ASN A 75 18.96 -4.67 -17.58
N LYS A 76 18.38 -3.89 -18.51
CA LYS A 76 18.17 -2.44 -18.40
C LYS A 76 16.73 -2.12 -17.99
N GLU A 77 15.98 -3.10 -17.51
CA GLU A 77 14.92 -2.82 -16.55
C GLU A 77 15.60 -2.59 -15.19
N ASP A 78 16.18 -1.40 -15.01
CA ASP A 78 16.21 -0.81 -13.68
C ASP A 78 14.74 -0.80 -13.23
N LYS A 79 14.34 -1.80 -12.45
CA LYS A 79 12.98 -1.91 -11.89
C LYS A 79 12.63 -0.54 -11.36
N CYS A 80 11.63 0.12 -11.96
CA CYS A 80 11.33 1.49 -11.57
C CYS A 80 11.01 1.52 -10.08
N ASN A 81 11.87 2.19 -9.32
CA ASN A 81 11.62 2.41 -7.92
C ASN A 81 10.64 3.56 -7.77
N VAL A 82 9.35 3.24 -7.68
CA VAL A 82 8.28 4.24 -7.52
C VAL A 82 8.39 5.04 -6.21
N PHE A 83 9.23 4.59 -5.27
CA PHE A 83 9.47 5.25 -3.98
C PHE A 83 10.67 6.22 -4.00
N ASP A 84 11.50 6.20 -5.06
CA ASP A 84 12.56 7.18 -5.27
C ASP A 84 12.08 8.24 -6.26
N GLY A 85 12.10 9.52 -5.86
CA GLY A 85 11.43 10.57 -6.61
C GLY A 85 11.39 11.90 -5.87
N LYS A 86 10.51 12.79 -6.31
CA LYS A 86 10.33 14.12 -5.72
C LYS A 86 8.87 14.57 -5.78
N TRP A 87 8.51 15.45 -4.86
CA TRP A 87 7.27 16.18 -4.92
C TRP A 87 7.37 17.33 -5.94
N VAL A 88 6.40 17.40 -6.84
CA VAL A 88 6.28 18.44 -7.87
C VAL A 88 4.97 19.19 -7.66
N TYR A 89 5.06 20.51 -7.64
CA TYR A 89 3.92 21.40 -7.51
C TYR A 89 3.41 21.81 -8.89
N ASP A 90 2.12 21.64 -9.15
CA ASP A 90 1.47 22.13 -10.37
C ASP A 90 0.25 23.00 -10.01
N PRO A 91 0.32 24.34 -10.22
CA PRO A 91 -0.76 25.25 -9.88
C PRO A 91 -2.04 25.02 -10.70
N LYS A 92 -1.93 24.41 -11.89
CA LYS A 92 -3.04 24.13 -12.82
C LYS A 92 -3.68 22.76 -12.56
N GLN A 93 -3.01 21.90 -11.80
CA GLN A 93 -3.50 20.57 -11.52
C GLN A 93 -4.66 20.61 -10.51
N SER A 94 -5.71 19.85 -10.82
CA SER A 94 -6.79 19.56 -9.88
C SER A 94 -6.47 18.32 -9.05
N PRO A 95 -6.94 18.25 -7.78
CA PRO A 95 -6.86 17.03 -6.98
C PRO A 95 -7.65 15.90 -7.65
N LEU A 96 -7.31 14.66 -7.32
CA LEU A 96 -7.98 13.48 -7.87
C LEU A 96 -9.43 13.34 -7.41
N TYR A 97 -9.80 13.99 -6.30
CA TYR A 97 -11.16 14.10 -5.80
C TYR A 97 -11.30 15.41 -5.01
N GLN A 98 -12.54 15.85 -4.80
CA GLN A 98 -12.85 16.96 -3.89
C GLN A 98 -13.36 16.38 -2.57
N GLY A 99 -12.69 16.70 -1.45
CA GLY A 99 -13.08 16.15 -0.14
C GLY A 99 -14.53 16.45 0.23
N ALA A 100 -15.04 17.63 -0.13
CA ALA A 100 -16.43 18.01 0.11
C ALA A 100 -17.47 17.07 -0.55
N GLN A 101 -17.10 16.36 -1.62
CA GLN A 101 -17.99 15.45 -2.35
C GLN A 101 -18.09 14.05 -1.70
N CYS A 102 -17.22 13.72 -0.75
CA CYS A 102 -17.18 12.40 -0.12
C CYS A 102 -17.85 12.44 1.27
N PRO A 103 -19.10 11.93 1.40
CA PRO A 103 -19.91 12.09 2.61
C PRO A 103 -19.40 11.27 3.81
N PHE A 104 -18.48 10.33 3.59
CA PHE A 104 -17.94 9.42 4.61
C PHE A 104 -16.53 9.81 5.10
N LEU A 105 -15.94 10.89 4.57
CA LEU A 105 -14.69 11.42 5.10
C LEU A 105 -14.90 11.88 6.54
N SER A 106 -14.09 11.35 7.45
CA SER A 106 -14.17 11.69 8.86
C SER A 106 -13.83 13.16 9.09
N ASP A 107 -14.32 13.73 10.18
CA ASP A 107 -13.96 15.10 10.55
C ASP A 107 -12.45 15.23 10.81
N GLN A 108 -11.77 14.17 11.26
CA GLN A 108 -10.32 14.17 11.48
C GLN A 108 -9.50 14.53 10.22
N VAL A 109 -10.00 14.18 9.03
CA VAL A 109 -9.30 14.40 7.74
C VAL A 109 -9.97 15.46 6.86
N SER A 110 -11.10 16.02 7.28
CA SER A 110 -11.89 16.98 6.49
C SER A 110 -11.39 18.42 6.68
N CYS A 111 -10.14 18.69 6.34
CA CYS A 111 -9.46 19.98 6.64
C CYS A 111 -10.25 21.23 6.20
N GLN A 112 -10.83 21.21 5.00
CA GLN A 112 -11.63 22.33 4.48
C GLN A 112 -12.89 22.56 5.31
N ARG A 113 -13.61 21.48 5.66
CA ARG A 113 -14.78 21.54 6.55
C ARG A 113 -14.41 22.05 7.93
N ASN A 114 -13.19 21.77 8.37
CA ASN A 114 -12.63 22.23 9.64
C ASN A 114 -12.04 23.66 9.58
N GLY A 115 -12.26 24.40 8.50
CA GLY A 115 -11.89 25.81 8.40
C GLY A 115 -10.52 26.11 7.78
N ARG A 116 -9.83 25.12 7.22
CA ARG A 116 -8.61 25.39 6.44
C ARG A 116 -8.95 26.14 5.15
N ALA A 117 -8.39 27.34 4.99
CA ALA A 117 -8.71 28.24 3.87
C ALA A 117 -7.81 28.07 2.63
N ASP A 118 -6.60 27.52 2.77
CA ASP A 118 -5.68 27.33 1.65
C ASP A 118 -5.90 25.98 0.94
N PHE A 119 -5.69 25.96 -0.39
CA PHE A 119 -5.85 24.76 -1.24
C PHE A 119 -4.54 24.28 -1.87
N MET A 120 -3.42 24.94 -1.55
CA MET A 120 -2.14 24.71 -2.23
C MET A 120 -1.54 23.33 -1.92
N TYR A 121 -1.90 22.73 -0.78
CA TYR A 121 -1.46 21.39 -0.40
C TYR A 121 -2.02 20.30 -1.32
N GLU A 122 -3.14 20.54 -1.99
CA GLU A 122 -3.79 19.57 -2.90
C GLU A 122 -3.18 19.57 -4.30
N LYS A 123 -2.24 20.48 -4.56
CA LYS A 123 -1.61 20.71 -5.88
C LYS A 123 -0.23 20.06 -6.04
N TRP A 124 0.14 19.20 -5.10
CA TRP A 124 1.39 18.45 -5.15
C TRP A 124 1.17 17.05 -5.72
N SER A 125 2.15 16.55 -6.47
CA SER A 125 2.15 15.19 -6.99
C SER A 125 3.54 14.58 -6.89
N TRP A 126 3.58 13.28 -6.60
CA TRP A 126 4.81 12.52 -6.54
C TRP A 126 5.27 12.11 -7.94
N GLU A 127 6.51 12.41 -8.30
CA GLU A 127 7.13 12.01 -9.57
C GLU A 127 8.31 11.07 -9.28
N ALA A 128 8.16 9.80 -9.70
CA ALA A 128 9.21 8.80 -9.55
C ALA A 128 10.40 9.07 -10.50
N LYS A 129 11.59 8.72 -10.04
CA LYS A 129 12.80 8.78 -10.82
C LYS A 129 12.85 7.59 -11.78
N GLY A 130 13.08 7.87 -13.06
CA GLY A 130 13.29 6.82 -14.07
C GLY A 130 12.01 6.16 -14.61
N CYS A 131 10.81 6.50 -14.13
CA CYS A 131 9.57 6.16 -14.81
C CYS A 131 8.42 7.11 -14.50
N LYS A 132 7.39 7.06 -15.36
CA LYS A 132 6.16 7.83 -15.19
C LYS A 132 5.11 7.01 -14.43
N ILE A 133 4.62 7.52 -13.31
CA ILE A 133 3.46 6.96 -12.62
C ILE A 133 2.20 7.39 -13.39
N PRO A 134 1.34 6.47 -13.85
CA PRO A 134 0.10 6.83 -14.53
C PRO A 134 -0.84 7.57 -13.57
N ARG A 135 -1.56 8.56 -14.09
CA ARG A 135 -2.60 9.25 -13.31
C ARG A 135 -3.69 8.25 -12.94
N PHE A 136 -4.17 8.33 -11.71
CA PHE A 136 -5.20 7.42 -11.22
C PHE A 136 -6.47 7.48 -12.08
N ASN A 137 -7.01 6.31 -12.41
CA ASN A 137 -8.29 6.15 -13.09
C ASN A 137 -9.19 5.25 -12.23
N GLY A 138 -10.20 5.84 -11.61
CA GLY A 138 -11.09 5.11 -10.69
C GLY A 138 -11.92 4.04 -11.40
N THR A 139 -12.34 4.26 -12.65
CA THR A 139 -13.07 3.27 -13.44
C THR A 139 -12.20 2.05 -13.73
N ASP A 140 -10.95 2.24 -14.18
CA ASP A 140 -10.00 1.14 -14.40
C ASP A 140 -9.73 0.35 -13.09
N MET A 141 -9.57 1.05 -11.97
CA MET A 141 -9.38 0.41 -10.67
C MET A 141 -10.59 -0.42 -10.25
N LEU A 142 -11.81 0.12 -10.42
CA LEU A 142 -13.06 -0.60 -10.11
C LEU A 142 -13.21 -1.87 -10.96
N GLU A 143 -12.84 -1.80 -12.24
CA GLU A 143 -12.84 -2.95 -13.14
C GLU A 143 -11.85 -4.03 -12.70
N ARG A 144 -10.63 -3.65 -12.31
CA ARG A 144 -9.62 -4.58 -11.77
C ARG A 144 -10.04 -5.25 -10.45
N LEU A 145 -10.86 -4.54 -9.67
CA LEU A 145 -11.40 -4.98 -8.40
C LEU A 145 -12.76 -5.68 -8.52
N ARG A 146 -13.32 -5.82 -9.72
CA ARG A 146 -14.62 -6.45 -9.95
C ARG A 146 -14.66 -7.86 -9.35
N GLY A 147 -15.64 -8.10 -8.48
CA GLY A 147 -15.81 -9.38 -7.78
C GLY A 147 -14.76 -9.67 -6.70
N LYS A 148 -13.92 -8.69 -6.35
CA LYS A 148 -12.88 -8.81 -5.32
C LYS A 148 -13.23 -8.01 -4.06
N ARG A 149 -12.59 -8.41 -2.97
CA ARG A 149 -12.60 -7.70 -1.70
C ARG A 149 -11.18 -7.26 -1.39
N VAL A 150 -11.01 -6.01 -1.02
CA VAL A 150 -9.74 -5.46 -0.53
C VAL A 150 -9.94 -5.13 0.93
N ILE A 151 -9.03 -5.59 1.78
CA ILE A 151 -9.06 -5.33 3.21
C ILE A 151 -7.76 -4.60 3.53
N VAL A 152 -7.89 -3.41 4.11
CA VAL A 152 -6.80 -2.59 4.61
C VAL A 152 -6.76 -2.77 6.12
N VAL A 153 -5.71 -3.37 6.65
CA VAL A 153 -5.59 -3.67 8.08
C VAL A 153 -4.45 -2.86 8.66
N GLY A 154 -4.68 -2.19 9.78
CA GLY A 154 -3.61 -1.52 10.51
C GLY A 154 -4.10 -0.43 11.45
N ASP A 155 -3.34 0.64 11.53
CA ASP A 155 -3.55 1.73 12.49
C ASP A 155 -4.43 2.87 11.91
N SER A 156 -4.37 4.02 12.56
CA SER A 156 -5.07 5.23 12.12
C SER A 156 -4.57 5.75 10.76
N LEU A 157 -3.32 5.52 10.37
CA LEU A 157 -2.81 5.90 9.05
C LEU A 157 -3.41 4.99 7.97
N ASN A 158 -3.56 3.70 8.24
CA ASN A 158 -4.25 2.79 7.34
C ASN A 158 -5.73 3.16 7.15
N ARG A 159 -6.39 3.65 8.20
CA ARG A 159 -7.74 4.24 8.10
C ARG A 159 -7.77 5.47 7.21
N ASN A 160 -6.79 6.37 7.33
CA ASN A 160 -6.70 7.54 6.46
C ASN A 160 -6.45 7.15 4.99
N GLN A 161 -5.62 6.15 4.74
CA GLN A 161 -5.40 5.60 3.39
C GLN A 161 -6.66 4.98 2.81
N TRP A 162 -7.42 4.23 3.62
CA TRP A 162 -8.72 3.68 3.21
C TRP A 162 -9.71 4.79 2.87
N GLU A 163 -9.81 5.85 3.67
CA GLU A 163 -10.72 6.99 3.42
C GLU A 163 -10.37 7.70 2.10
N SER A 164 -9.07 7.89 1.82
CA SER A 164 -8.60 8.45 0.55
C SER A 164 -8.93 7.55 -0.64
N LEU A 165 -8.65 6.25 -0.54
CA LEU A 165 -8.95 5.28 -1.61
C LEU A 165 -10.46 5.16 -1.86
N ALA A 166 -11.28 5.09 -0.82
CA ALA A 166 -12.73 5.04 -0.94
C ALA A 166 -13.27 6.30 -1.65
N CYS A 167 -12.73 7.49 -1.33
CA CYS A 167 -13.12 8.73 -1.98
C CYS A 167 -12.68 8.81 -3.46
N LEU A 168 -11.50 8.27 -3.79
CA LEU A 168 -11.03 8.10 -5.18
C LEU A 168 -11.95 7.20 -6.01
N LEU A 169 -12.47 6.12 -5.42
CA LEU A 169 -13.41 5.24 -6.12
C LEU A 169 -14.82 5.83 -6.18
N TYR A 170 -15.26 6.49 -5.10
CA TYR A 170 -16.54 7.16 -5.03
C TYR A 170 -16.67 8.26 -6.10
N SER A 171 -15.64 9.08 -6.31
CA SER A 171 -15.66 10.16 -7.31
C SER A 171 -15.74 9.65 -8.76
N ALA A 172 -15.43 8.38 -9.00
CA ALA A 172 -15.56 7.74 -10.30
C ALA A 172 -16.93 7.09 -10.54
N LEU A 173 -17.84 7.16 -9.56
CA LEU A 173 -19.14 6.49 -9.60
C LEU A 173 -20.31 7.47 -9.41
N PRO A 174 -21.48 7.20 -10.01
CA PRO A 174 -22.72 7.82 -9.58
C PRO A 174 -23.00 7.51 -8.10
N PRO A 175 -23.52 8.46 -7.30
CA PRO A 175 -23.83 8.24 -5.89
C PRO A 175 -24.77 7.03 -5.63
N SER A 176 -25.66 6.71 -6.57
CA SER A 176 -26.57 5.54 -6.48
C SER A 176 -25.86 4.19 -6.54
N GLN A 177 -24.61 4.15 -7.05
CA GLN A 177 -23.80 2.96 -7.22
C GLN A 177 -22.76 2.78 -6.11
N ALA A 178 -22.69 3.69 -5.14
CA ALA A 178 -21.76 3.60 -4.02
C ALA A 178 -22.53 3.59 -2.69
N GLN A 179 -22.14 2.69 -1.79
CA GLN A 179 -22.65 2.62 -0.43
C GLN A 179 -21.47 2.55 0.52
N VAL A 180 -21.54 3.28 1.63
CA VAL A 180 -20.55 3.18 2.70
C VAL A 180 -21.27 2.84 3.98
N ASP A 181 -20.83 1.77 4.60
CA ASP A 181 -21.29 1.30 5.89
C ASP A 181 -20.20 1.58 6.92
N VAL A 182 -20.59 2.22 8.01
CA VAL A 182 -19.71 2.59 9.14
C VAL A 182 -20.31 1.91 10.36
N GLU A 183 -20.15 0.58 10.41
CA GLU A 183 -20.79 -0.25 11.41
C GLU A 183 -19.87 -0.41 12.62
N SER A 184 -20.10 0.42 13.64
CA SER A 184 -19.29 0.55 14.86
C SER A 184 -17.85 0.99 14.60
N GLY A 185 -17.18 1.63 15.57
CA GLY A 185 -15.81 2.15 15.39
C GLY A 185 -14.72 1.11 15.07
N ILE A 186 -15.09 -0.15 14.82
CA ILE A 186 -14.22 -1.29 14.57
C ILE A 186 -13.84 -1.38 13.09
N TYR A 187 -14.82 -1.27 12.17
CA TYR A 187 -14.54 -1.34 10.74
C TYR A 187 -15.41 -0.41 9.87
N LYS A 188 -14.90 -0.05 8.69
CA LYS A 188 -15.66 0.66 7.64
C LYS A 188 -15.68 -0.14 6.36
N VAL A 189 -16.82 -0.13 5.65
CA VAL A 189 -17.03 -0.88 4.42
C VAL A 189 -17.50 0.04 3.30
N PHE A 190 -16.72 0.16 2.22
CA PHE A 190 -17.16 0.79 0.98
C PHE A 190 -17.59 -0.29 -0.01
N THR A 191 -18.78 -0.12 -0.56
CA THR A 191 -19.38 -1.00 -1.56
C THR A 191 -19.63 -0.24 -2.85
N ALA A 192 -18.96 -0.65 -3.94
CA ALA A 192 -19.32 -0.22 -5.29
C ALA A 192 -20.19 -1.29 -5.98
N LYS A 193 -21.27 -0.85 -6.64
CA LYS A 193 -22.22 -1.66 -7.40
C LYS A 193 -21.98 -1.46 -8.90
N VAL A 194 -20.93 -2.10 -9.43
CA VAL A 194 -20.53 -2.01 -10.85
C VAL A 194 -20.66 -3.39 -11.48
N GLY A 195 -21.91 -3.85 -11.68
CA GLY A 195 -22.24 -5.23 -12.10
C GLY A 195 -21.91 -6.32 -11.06
N PHE A 196 -20.92 -6.09 -10.20
CA PHE A 196 -20.49 -6.90 -9.07
C PHE A 196 -20.17 -5.99 -7.86
N LYS A 197 -20.08 -6.60 -6.67
CA LYS A 197 -19.77 -5.91 -5.42
C LYS A 197 -18.24 -5.78 -5.26
N VAL A 198 -17.71 -4.56 -5.21
CA VAL A 198 -16.35 -4.30 -4.68
C VAL A 198 -16.49 -3.97 -3.21
N LEU A 199 -15.73 -4.63 -2.34
CA LEU A 199 -15.73 -4.37 -0.91
C LEU A 199 -14.37 -3.84 -0.48
N LEU A 200 -14.30 -2.60 0.02
CA LEU A 200 -13.13 -2.10 0.74
C LEU A 200 -13.43 -2.11 2.22
N VAL A 201 -12.67 -2.87 3.00
CA VAL A 201 -12.82 -2.92 4.47
C VAL A 201 -11.59 -2.30 5.11
N VAL A 202 -11.77 -1.50 6.16
CA VAL A 202 -10.69 -1.16 7.08
C VAL A 202 -11.02 -1.57 8.49
N GLU A 203 -10.08 -2.20 9.18
CA GLU A 203 -10.17 -2.58 10.58
C GLU A 203 -9.10 -1.80 11.37
N SER A 204 -9.50 -1.13 12.45
CA SER A 204 -8.57 -0.42 13.34
C SER A 204 -8.47 -1.20 14.66
N PHE A 205 -7.28 -1.74 14.96
CA PHE A 205 -6.98 -2.23 16.29
C PHE A 205 -6.68 -1.02 17.18
N SER A 206 -7.55 -0.77 18.16
CA SER A 206 -7.36 0.30 19.16
C SER A 206 -6.76 -0.23 20.45
#